data_AF-A0A821Y295-F1
#
_entry.id   AF-A0A821Y295-F1
#
_cell.length_a   1.000
_cell.length_b   1.000
_cell.length_c   1.000
_cell.angle_alpha   90.00
_cell.angle_beta   90.00
_cell.angle_gamma   90.00
#
_symmetry.space_group_name_H-M   'P 1'
#
loop_
_entity.id
_entity.type
_entity.pdbx_description
1 polymer ?
#
loop_
_entity_poly.entity_id
_entity_poly.type
_entity_poly.pdbx_seq_one_letter_code
_entity_poly.pdbx_strand_id
1 'polypeptide(L)'
;MQDNAPPHKSKFAMRWLKDNSIRLLNWPASSPDLNPIENLWDYFDKEFRRLKPTNVRQLQTMIEDLWKSVTCQQCQKLVDSMPRRVK
;
A
#
# COMPACT_ATOMS: atom_id res chain seq x y z
N MET A 1 9.67 -2.14 -0.24
CA MET A 1 9.54 -0.71 -0.59
C MET A 1 8.69 -0.06 0.49
N GLN A 2 9.01 1.15 0.91
CA GLN A 2 8.20 1.95 1.84
C GLN A 2 8.25 3.40 1.39
N ASP A 3 7.27 4.20 1.80
CA ASP A 3 7.33 5.64 1.60
C ASP A 3 8.43 6.24 2.50
N ASN A 4 9.04 7.30 2.02
CA ASN A 4 10.22 7.88 2.65
C ASN A 4 9.86 8.89 3.74
N ALA A 5 8.72 8.69 4.42
CA ALA A 5 8.22 9.58 5.46
C ALA A 5 9.16 9.58 6.70
N PRO A 6 9.19 10.67 7.48
CA PRO A 6 10.12 10.81 8.60
C PRO A 6 10.12 9.65 9.61
N PRO A 7 8.98 9.07 10.01
CA PRO A 7 8.96 7.93 10.94
C PRO A 7 9.70 6.69 10.39
N HIS A 8 9.56 6.42 9.09
CA HIS A 8 10.19 5.29 8.39
C HIS A 8 11.71 5.47 8.19
N LYS A 9 12.21 6.71 8.32
CA LYS A 9 13.64 7.06 8.31
C LYS A 9 14.26 7.17 9.69
N SER A 10 13.49 6.95 10.76
CA SER A 10 14.03 7.00 12.11
C SER A 10 15.19 6.00 12.28
N LYS A 11 16.17 6.35 13.12
CA LYS A 11 17.32 5.47 13.39
C LYS A 11 16.87 4.08 13.85
N PHE A 12 15.80 4.02 14.63
CA PHE A 12 15.20 2.78 15.10
C PHE A 12 14.65 1.93 13.95
N ALA A 13 13.79 2.50 13.09
CA ALA A 13 13.21 1.79 11.96
C ALA A 13 14.30 1.27 10.99
N MET A 14 15.27 2.12 10.65
CA MET A 14 16.37 1.75 9.75
C MET A 14 17.27 0.66 10.34
N ARG A 15 17.53 0.71 11.66
CA ARG A 15 18.28 -0.34 12.36
C ARG A 15 17.52 -1.66 12.32
N TRP A 16 16.23 -1.65 12.66
CA TRP A 16 15.41 -2.87 12.63
C TRP A 16 15.40 -3.52 11.24
N LEU A 17 15.25 -2.73 10.18
CA LEU A 17 15.30 -3.24 8.79
C LEU A 17 16.65 -3.88 8.46
N LYS A 18 17.75 -3.24 8.90
CA LYS A 18 19.10 -3.77 8.73
C LYS A 18 19.29 -5.09 9.48
N ASP A 19 18.87 -5.14 10.74
CA ASP A 19 19.01 -6.31 11.62
C ASP A 19 18.19 -7.51 11.07
N ASN A 20 17.09 -7.25 10.37
CA ASN A 20 16.26 -8.26 9.71
C ASN A 20 16.66 -8.53 8.24
N SER A 21 17.79 -8.01 7.76
CA SER A 21 18.27 -8.17 6.39
C SER A 21 17.27 -7.75 5.29
N ILE A 22 16.37 -6.81 5.62
CA ILE A 22 15.38 -6.28 4.69
C ILE A 22 16.03 -5.20 3.83
N ARG A 23 16.14 -5.47 2.52
CA ARG A 23 16.63 -4.47 1.57
C ARG A 23 15.52 -3.49 1.19
N LEU A 24 15.78 -2.21 1.42
CA LEU A 24 14.93 -1.13 0.94
C LEU A 24 15.24 -0.78 -0.51
N LEU A 25 14.20 -0.56 -1.30
CA LEU A 25 14.35 0.07 -2.61
C LEU A 25 14.71 1.54 -2.40
N ASN A 26 15.66 2.05 -3.18
CA ASN A 26 15.96 3.47 -3.19
C ASN A 26 14.79 4.20 -3.88
N TRP A 27 14.15 5.12 -3.18
CA TRP A 27 12.85 5.67 -3.58
C TRP A 27 12.79 7.18 -3.38
N PRO A 28 12.25 7.97 -4.33
CA PRO A 28 12.04 9.40 -4.11
C PRO A 28 11.05 9.63 -2.95
N ALA A 29 11.31 10.67 -2.15
CA ALA A 29 10.37 11.07 -1.09
C ALA A 29 9.05 11.56 -1.71
N SER A 30 7.93 11.35 -0.99
CA SER A 30 6.61 11.89 -1.36
C SER A 30 6.13 11.51 -2.76
N SER A 31 6.36 10.27 -3.19
CA SER A 31 5.92 9.76 -4.50
C SER A 31 4.85 8.68 -4.34
N PRO A 32 3.61 9.04 -3.96
CA PRO A 32 2.51 8.09 -3.79
C PRO A 32 2.14 7.40 -5.10
N ASP A 33 2.29 8.08 -6.25
CA ASP A 33 2.02 7.55 -7.59
C ASP A 33 2.79 6.28 -7.93
N LEU A 34 3.92 6.08 -7.24
CA LEU A 34 4.81 4.96 -7.43
C LEU A 34 4.52 3.81 -6.45
N ASN A 35 3.62 3.96 -5.47
CA ASN A 35 3.34 2.88 -4.54
C ASN A 35 2.16 2.01 -5.05
N PRO A 36 2.38 0.74 -5.44
CA PRO A 36 1.32 -0.10 -6.00
C PRO A 36 0.11 -0.23 -5.09
N ILE A 37 0.31 -0.18 -3.77
CA ILE A 37 -0.76 -0.31 -2.78
C ILE A 37 -1.75 0.87 -2.85
N GLU A 38 -1.33 2.06 -3.29
CA GLU A 38 -2.23 3.22 -3.43
C GLU A 38 -3.33 2.95 -4.46
N ASN A 39 -3.01 2.20 -5.52
CA ASN A 39 -4.02 1.78 -6.50
C ASN A 39 -5.02 0.79 -5.91
N LEU A 40 -4.56 -0.06 -4.98
CA LEU A 40 -5.45 -0.97 -4.27
C LEU A 40 -6.36 -0.21 -3.30
N TRP A 41 -5.82 0.81 -2.63
CA TRP A 41 -6.62 1.72 -1.80
C TRP A 41 -7.66 2.50 -2.60
N ASP A 42 -7.34 2.97 -3.81
CA ASP A 42 -8.33 3.61 -4.70
C ASP A 42 -9.49 2.67 -5.07
N TYR A 43 -9.20 1.38 -5.29
CA TYR A 43 -10.26 0.37 -5.48
C TYR A 43 -11.13 0.22 -4.22
N PHE A 44 -10.53 0.15 -3.04
CA PHE A 44 -11.29 0.06 -1.79
C PHE A 44 -12.11 1.32 -1.50
N ASP A 45 -11.58 2.51 -1.78
CA ASP A 45 -12.29 3.78 -1.60
C ASP A 45 -13.55 3.84 -2.48
N LYS A 46 -13.48 3.36 -3.73
CA LYS A 46 -14.66 3.22 -4.61
C LYS A 46 -15.72 2.31 -4.01
N GLU A 47 -15.30 1.18 -3.44
CA GLU A 47 -16.21 0.27 -2.75
C GLU A 47 -16.83 0.91 -1.50
N PHE A 48 -16.04 1.62 -0.67
CA PHE A 48 -16.56 2.33 0.52
C PHE A 48 -17.58 3.40 0.13
N ARG A 49 -17.35 4.15 -0.95
CA ARG A 49 -18.31 5.13 -1.46
C ARG A 49 -19.60 4.49 -1.98
N ARG A 50 -19.50 3.27 -2.54
CA ARG A 50 -20.63 2.49 -3.05
C ARG A 50 -21.49 1.92 -1.92
N LEU A 51 -20.86 1.28 -0.93
CA LEU A 51 -21.57 0.56 0.15
C LEU A 51 -21.89 1.44 1.36
N LYS A 52 -21.21 2.58 1.52
CA LYS A 52 -21.46 3.60 2.57
C LYS A 52 -21.60 2.99 3.97
N PRO A 53 -20.55 2.34 4.51
CA PRO A 53 -20.58 1.82 5.87
C PRO A 53 -20.90 2.96 6.87
N THR A 54 -21.81 2.71 7.81
CA THR A 54 -22.33 3.75 8.72
C THR A 54 -21.66 3.75 10.08
N ASN A 55 -20.80 2.76 10.36
CA ASN A 55 -20.07 2.65 11.61
C ASN A 55 -18.73 1.94 11.40
N VAL A 56 -17.85 2.08 12.40
CA VAL A 56 -16.49 1.52 12.37
C VAL A 56 -16.50 0.01 12.19
N ARG A 57 -17.45 -0.71 12.80
CA ARG A 57 -17.53 -2.17 12.71
C ARG A 57 -17.84 -2.64 11.28
N GLN A 58 -18.80 -2.00 10.63
CA GLN A 58 -19.12 -2.26 9.22
C GLN A 58 -17.92 -1.96 8.32
N LEU A 59 -17.23 -0.84 8.56
CA LEU A 59 -16.04 -0.48 7.79
C LEU A 59 -14.93 -1.54 7.96
N GLN A 60 -14.69 -2.02 9.19
CA GLN A 60 -13.70 -3.06 9.47
C GLN A 60 -14.02 -4.37 8.74
N THR A 61 -15.25 -4.88 8.88
CA THR A 61 -15.69 -6.10 8.18
C THR A 61 -15.54 -5.94 6.67
N MET A 62 -15.94 -4.79 6.13
CA MET A 62 -15.81 -4.50 4.72
C MET A 62 -14.36 -4.47 4.24
N ILE A 63 -13.44 -3.86 5.00
CA ILE A 63 -12.00 -3.88 4.70
C ILE A 63 -11.48 -5.32 4.67
N GLU A 64 -11.84 -6.14 5.66
CA GLU A 64 -11.42 -7.55 5.73
C GLU A 64 -11.93 -8.36 4.54
N ASP A 65 -13.19 -8.17 4.16
CA ASP A 65 -13.81 -8.89 3.04
C ASP A 65 -13.22 -8.45 1.70
N LEU A 66 -13.05 -7.15 1.49
CA LEU A 66 -12.37 -6.62 0.31
C LEU A 66 -10.93 -7.13 0.22
N TRP A 67 -10.19 -7.12 1.33
CA TRP A 67 -8.82 -7.61 1.39
C TRP A 67 -8.74 -9.10 1.00
N LYS A 68 -9.63 -9.94 1.54
CA LYS A 68 -9.71 -11.37 1.19
C LYS A 68 -10.09 -11.59 -0.28
N SER A 69 -10.81 -10.65 -0.90
CA SER A 69 -11.20 -10.75 -2.31
C SER A 69 -10.08 -10.38 -3.29
N VAL A 70 -8.99 -9.74 -2.81
CA VAL A 70 -7.87 -9.34 -3.66
C VAL A 70 -7.15 -10.58 -4.17
N THR A 71 -7.12 -10.74 -5.48
CA THR A 71 -6.47 -11.87 -6.13
C THR A 71 -4.99 -11.60 -6.41
N CYS A 72 -4.17 -12.66 -6.46
CA CYS A 72 -2.77 -12.57 -6.89
C CYS A 72 -2.64 -11.93 -8.29
N GLN A 73 -3.61 -12.16 -9.18
CA GLN A 73 -3.62 -11.58 -10.52
C GLN A 73 -3.79 -10.05 -10.49
N GLN A 74 -4.63 -9.52 -9.59
CA GLN A 74 -4.76 -8.08 -9.40
C GLN A 74 -3.45 -7.49 -8.86
N CYS A 75 -2.84 -8.12 -7.86
CA CYS A 75 -1.53 -7.70 -7.34
C CYS A 75 -0.46 -7.69 -8.44
N GLN A 76 -0.40 -8.73 -9.26
CA GLN A 76 0.56 -8.84 -10.35
C GLN A 76 0.37 -7.71 -11.37
N LYS A 77 -0.87 -7.43 -11.80
CA LYS A 77 -1.16 -6.32 -12.72
C LYS A 77 -0.72 -4.96 -12.18
N LEU A 78 -0.85 -4.74 -10.87
CA LEU A 78 -0.39 -3.50 -10.23
C LEU A 78 1.13 -3.39 -10.29
N VAL A 79 1.84 -4.47 -9.96
CA VAL A 79 3.31 -4.54 -10.04
C VAL A 79 3.79 -4.35 -11.49
N ASP A 80 3.18 -5.02 -12.46
CA ASP A 80 3.53 -4.91 -13.89
C ASP A 80 3.26 -3.52 -14.47
N SER A 81 2.44 -2.71 -13.80
CA SER A 81 2.21 -1.32 -14.19
C SER A 81 3.31 -0.37 -13.75
N MET A 82 4.15 -0.78 -12.80
CA MET A 82 5.18 0.06 -12.19
C MET A 82 6.25 0.60 -13.14
N PRO A 83 6.79 -0.18 -14.09
CA PRO A 83 7.78 0.33 -15.04
C PRO A 83 7.29 1.50 -15.89
N ARG A 84 5.96 1.65 -16.09
CA ARG A 84 5.38 2.79 -16.83
C ARG A 84 5.29 4.07 -15.98
N ARG A 85 5.43 3.96 -14.67
CA ARG A 85 5.23 5.06 -13.71
C ARG A 85 6.56 5.60 -13.19
N VAL A 86 7.56 4.72 -13.09
CA VAL A 86 8.94 5.09 -12.78
C VAL A 86 9.54 5.77 -14.02
N LYS A 87 9.83 7.07 -13.92
CA LYS A 87 10.57 7.82 -14.94
C LYS A 87 12.07 7.59 -14.81
#